data_AF-A0A8X7TYS4-F1
#
_entry.id   AF-A0A8X7TYS4-F1
#
_cell.length_a   1.000
_cell.length_b   1.000
_cell.length_c   1.000
_cell.angle_alpha   90.00
_cell.angle_beta   90.00
_cell.angle_gamma   90.00
#
_symmetry.space_group_name_H-M   'P 1'
#
loop_
_entity.id
_entity.type
_entity.pdbx_description
1 polymer ?
#
loop_
_entity_poly.entity_id
_entity_poly.type
_entity_poly.pdbx_seq_one_letter_code
_entity_poly.pdbx_strand_id
1 'polypeptide(L)' 'MGASEFRFFLSCDLSSPVIFRTEKLDGILPVDKSTDSEDKRPELYVECALYIDGAPFGLPMRTRLNTTGPPYCWNKLITV' A
#
# COMPACT_ATOMS: atom_id res chain seq x y z
N MET A 1 6.92 27.69 -6.83
CA MET A 1 7.02 27.38 -5.39
C MET A 1 5.68 27.71 -4.75
N GLY A 2 4.73 26.78 -4.76
CA GLY A 2 3.47 26.96 -4.06
C GLY A 2 3.67 26.53 -2.62
N ALA A 3 3.74 27.49 -1.70
CA ALA A 3 3.69 27.16 -0.28
C ALA A 3 2.33 26.49 -0.03
N SER A 4 2.35 25.20 0.31
CA SER A 4 1.18 24.54 0.86
C SER A 4 0.84 25.24 2.17
N GLU A 5 -0.14 26.14 2.17
CA GLU A 5 -0.63 26.74 3.41
C GLU A 5 -1.16 25.64 4.31
N PHE A 6 -0.56 25.48 5.48
CA PHE A 6 -1.09 24.58 6.49
C PHE A 6 -2.41 25.15 7.00
N ARG A 7 -3.50 24.47 6.65
CA ARG A 7 -4.85 24.76 7.15
C ARG A 7 -5.27 23.64 8.08
N PHE A 8 -5.83 24.01 9.21
CA PHE A 8 -6.38 23.08 10.19
C PHE A 8 -7.87 22.95 9.94
N PHE A 9 -8.34 21.71 9.91
CA PHE A 9 -9.75 21.35 9.74
C PHE A 9 -10.13 20.40 10.86
N LEU A 10 -11.37 20.50 11.34
CA LEU A 10 -11.92 19.43 12.17
C LEU A 10 -12.20 18.22 11.29
N SER A 11 -12.21 17.02 11.86
CA SER A 11 -12.49 15.79 11.09
C SER A 11 -13.87 15.83 10.40
N CYS A 12 -14.85 16.50 11.02
CA CYS A 12 -16.19 16.69 10.45
C CYS A 12 -16.24 17.71 9.29
N ASP A 13 -15.21 18.53 9.10
CA ASP A 13 -15.12 19.48 7.99
C ASP A 13 -14.58 18.81 6.71
N LEU A 14 -14.01 17.60 6.83
CA LEU A 14 -13.41 16.86 5.72
C LEU A 14 -14.44 15.97 5.03
N SER A 15 -14.70 16.24 3.75
CA SER A 15 -15.62 15.45 2.93
C SER A 15 -14.92 14.47 1.98
N SER A 16 -13.59 14.46 1.96
CA SER A 16 -12.80 13.61 1.06
C SER A 16 -12.33 12.34 1.77
N PRO A 17 -12.31 11.20 1.06
CA PRO A 17 -11.80 9.95 1.62
C PRO A 17 -10.29 10.03 1.87
N VAL A 18 -9.78 9.10 2.68
CA VAL A 18 -8.35 9.01 2.94
C VAL A 18 -7.70 8.35 1.73
N ILE A 19 -6.63 8.96 1.22
CA ILE A 19 -5.86 8.44 0.09
C ILE A 19 -4.43 8.20 0.54
N PHE A 20 -3.92 6.99 0.28
CA PHE A 20 -2.53 6.66 0.53
C PHE A 20 -1.84 6.17 -0.74
N ARG A 21 -0.51 6.30 -0.75
CA ARG A 21 0.34 5.85 -1.83
C ARG A 21 1.44 4.97 -1.26
N THR A 22 1.44 3.70 -1.66
CA THR A 22 2.57 2.82 -1.37
C THR A 22 3.62 2.99 -2.46
N GLU A 23 4.77 3.56 -2.13
CA GLU A 23 5.82 3.80 -3.14
C GLU A 23 6.57 2.53 -3.48
N LYS A 24 7.38 2.03 -2.52
CA LYS A 24 8.27 0.89 -2.71
C LYS A 24 8.47 0.10 -1.41
N LEU A 25 8.90 -1.14 -1.56
CA LEU A 25 9.46 -1.96 -0.48
C LEU A 25 10.99 -1.99 -0.60
N ASP A 26 11.67 -1.50 0.41
CA ASP A 26 13.13 -1.56 0.53
C ASP A 26 13.54 -2.83 1.31
N GLY A 27 14.63 -3.47 0.88
CA GLY A 27 15.17 -4.68 1.51
C GLY A 27 15.21 -5.91 0.58
N ILE A 28 15.80 -6.98 1.07
CA ILE A 28 15.92 -8.26 0.35
C ILE A 28 14.78 -9.17 0.84
N LEU A 29 13.96 -9.67 -0.10
CA LEU A 29 12.96 -10.67 0.26
C LEU A 29 13.66 -11.97 0.69
N PRO A 30 13.16 -12.65 1.73
CA PRO A 30 13.66 -13.97 2.07
C PRO A 30 13.45 -14.89 0.86
N VAL A 31 14.56 -15.40 0.32
CA VAL A 31 14.53 -16.40 -0.75
C VAL A 31 14.19 -17.74 -0.10
N ASP A 32 13.02 -18.28 -0.41
CA ASP A 32 12.72 -19.68 -0.11
C ASP A 32 13.61 -20.57 -0.99
N LYS A 33 14.57 -21.27 -0.37
CA LYS A 33 15.43 -22.25 -1.05
C LYS A 33 14.69 -23.53 -1.49
N SER A 34 13.37 -23.60 -1.30
CA SER A 34 12.57 -24.82 -1.47
C SER A 34 11.86 -24.91 -2.83
N THR A 35 11.84 -23.85 -3.63
CA THR A 35 11.12 -23.82 -4.91
C THR A 35 12.07 -24.00 -6.09
N ASP A 36 12.64 -25.21 -6.20
CA ASP A 36 13.28 -25.74 -7.42
C ASP A 36 12.20 -26.23 -8.43
N SER A 37 11.06 -25.56 -8.46
CA SER A 37 9.93 -25.86 -9.35
C SER A 37 9.62 -24.59 -10.12
N GLU A 38 9.92 -24.59 -11.42
CA GLU A 38 9.82 -23.43 -12.32
C GLU A 38 8.41 -22.79 -12.40
N ASP A 39 7.39 -23.38 -11.77
CA ASP A 39 5.98 -23.07 -12.04
C ASP A 39 5.26 -22.16 -11.03
N LYS A 40 5.83 -21.84 -9.85
CA LYS A 40 5.13 -20.98 -8.86
C LYS A 40 6.05 -19.99 -8.17
N ARG A 41 6.37 -18.89 -8.86
CA ARG A 41 6.92 -17.70 -8.19
C ARG A 41 5.84 -17.08 -7.29
N PRO A 42 6.13 -16.80 -6.00
CA PRO A 42 5.17 -16.14 -5.13
C PRO A 42 4.84 -14.74 -5.65
N GLU A 43 3.55 -14.38 -5.64
CA GLU A 43 3.10 -13.03 -5.99
C GLU A 43 3.21 -12.11 -4.78
N LEU A 44 3.91 -10.98 -4.95
CA LEU A 44 4.03 -9.94 -3.95
C LEU A 44 2.92 -8.89 -4.16
N TYR A 45 2.18 -8.59 -3.10
CA TYR A 45 1.15 -7.55 -3.10
C TYR A 45 1.13 -6.83 -1.75
N VAL A 46 0.55 -5.64 -1.74
CA VAL A 46 0.24 -4.89 -0.51
C VAL A 46 -1.26 -4.87 -0.31
N GLU A 47 -1.71 -5.26 0.88
CA GLU A 47 -3.07 -5.09 1.35
C GLU A 47 -3.11 -3.95 2.37
N CYS A 48 -4.13 -3.10 2.26
CA CYS A 48 -4.37 -2.01 3.18
C CYS A 48 -5.77 -2.14 3.76
N ALA A 49 -5.85 -2.15 5.09
CA ALA A 49 -7.08 -2.26 5.85
C ALA A 49 -7.05 -1.22 6.98
N LEU A 50 -8.19 -0.58 7.25
CA LEU A 50 -8.31 0.39 8.34
C LEU A 50 -8.93 -0.28 9.57
N TYR A 51 -8.52 0.20 10.73
CA TYR A 51 -9.04 -0.24 12.02
C TYR A 51 -9.33 0.97 12.90
N ILE A 52 -10.47 0.95 13.60
CA ILE A 52 -10.83 1.92 14.64
C ILE A 52 -11.03 1.10 15.92
N ASP A 53 -10.25 1.41 16.96
CA ASP A 53 -10.28 0.70 18.24
C ASP A 53 -10.13 -0.83 18.10
N GLY A 54 -9.32 -1.26 17.12
CA GLY A 54 -9.08 -2.68 16.82
C GLY A 54 -10.16 -3.35 15.97
N ALA A 55 -11.28 -2.68 15.67
CA ALA A 55 -12.32 -3.19 14.78
C ALA A 55 -12.07 -2.78 13.31
N PRO A 56 -12.26 -3.67 12.33
CA PRO A 56 -12.13 -3.32 10.91
C PRO A 56 -13.07 -2.20 10.50
N PHE A 57 -12.57 -1.25 9.71
CA PHE A 57 -13.31 -0.13 9.16
C PHE A 57 -13.16 -0.09 7.64
N GLY A 58 -14.26 0.09 6.93
CA GLY A 58 -14.27 0.09 5.47
C GLY A 58 -13.94 -1.29 4.87
N LEU A 59 -13.50 -1.29 3.60
CA LEU A 59 -13.13 -2.50 2.88
C LEU A 59 -11.61 -2.58 2.70
N PRO A 60 -10.98 -3.75 2.90
CA PRO A 60 -9.57 -3.91 2.61
C PRO A 60 -9.31 -3.80 1.11
N MET A 61 -8.23 -3.13 0.73
CA MET A 61 -7.85 -2.94 -0.67
C MET A 61 -6.49 -3.58 -0.96
N ARG A 62 -6.43 -4.40 -2.02
CA ARG A 62 -5.22 -5.06 -2.48
C ARG A 62 -4.65 -4.37 -3.72
N THR A 63 -3.34 -4.27 -3.76
CA THR A 63 -2.59 -3.74 -4.89
C THR A 63 -2.02 -4.86 -5.76
N ARG A 64 -1.59 -4.51 -6.97
CA ARG A 64 -0.78 -5.40 -7.82
C ARG A 64 0.58 -4.75 -7.99
N LEU A 65 1.63 -5.55 -7.82
CA LEU A 65 2.99 -5.10 -8.02
C LEU A 65 3.23 -4.78 -9.50
N ASN A 66 3.89 -3.65 -9.78
CA ASN A 66 4.17 -3.24 -11.16
C ASN A 66 5.51 -3.76 -11.68
N THR A 67 6.38 -4.25 -10.80
CA THR A 67 7.72 -4.74 -11.15
C THR A 67 7.80 -6.25 -10.97
N THR A 68 8.68 -6.91 -11.71
CA THR A 68 8.90 -8.38 -11.61
C THR A 68 10.07 -8.73 -10.68
N GLY A 69 10.68 -7.72 -10.06
CA GLY A 69 11.85 -7.86 -9.19
C GLY A 69 12.22 -6.56 -8.47
N PRO A 70 13.28 -6.56 -7.65
CA PRO A 70 13.73 -5.38 -6.92
C PRO A 70 14.14 -4.24 -7.86
N PRO A 71 13.82 -2.97 -7.54
CA PRO A 71 12.99 -2.55 -6.41
C PRO A 71 11.51 -2.88 -6.62
N TYR A 72 10.85 -3.34 -5.56
CA TYR A 72 9.42 -3.65 -5.59
C TYR A 72 8.61 -2.37 -5.45
N CYS A 73 8.02 -1.90 -6.56
CA CYS A 73 7.33 -0.61 -6.61
C CYS A 73 5.85 -0.79 -6.96
N TRP A 74 4.98 -0.08 -6.24
CA TRP A 74 3.53 -0.01 -6.55
C TRP A 74 3.15 1.36 -7.09
N ASN A 75 3.59 2.44 -6.44
CA ASN A 75 3.34 3.83 -6.84
C ASN A 75 1.87 4.17 -7.16
N LYS A 76 0.91 3.37 -6.65
CA LYS A 76 -0.51 3.50 -6.95
C LYS A 76 -1.21 4.20 -5.79
N LEU A 77 -2.07 5.16 -6.12
CA LEU A 77 -2.98 5.78 -5.16
C LEU A 77 -4.11 4.81 -4.83
N ILE A 78 -4.40 4.69 -3.55
CA ILE A 78 -5.40 3.81 -3.00
C ILE A 78 -6.30 4.66 -2.12
N THR A 79 -7.60 4.52 -2.33
CA THR A 79 -8.64 5.24 -1.60
C THR A 79 -9.33 4.26 -0.66
N VAL A 80 -9.50 4.64 0.60
CA VAL A 80 -10.21 3.87 1.64
C VAL A 80 -11.28 4.70 2.31
#